data_AF-A0A847I3X5-F1
#
_entry.id   AF-A0A847I3X5-F1
#
_cell.length_a   1.000
_cell.length_b   1.000
_cell.length_c   1.000
_cell.angle_alpha   90.00
_cell.angle_beta   90.00
_cell.angle_gamma   90.00
#
_symmetry.space_group_name_H-M   'P 1'
#
loop_
_entity.id
_entity.type
_entity.pdbx_description
1 polymer ?
#
loop_
_entity_poly.entity_id
_entity_poly.type
_entity_poly.pdbx_seq_one_letter_code
_entity_poly.pdbx_strand_id
1 'polypeptide(L)'
;MLVTVGSPINNPAVRGHVEVALPQAAEILAQNLRSVLPPAVNAFGHVRQERSYALFHADGRDQSASDTYARFLATVRDNPNLARLADVNTWASDRSAQRLIAETLERFSTAELIVTLDPEPWLSLQPRLRLPPRNHFATLSAAPRLWPRLESGEALALVGPLDGQIGYTAMEVAAQRLMLVPDAPTRRYIPCELVTKANLDDFARRYAAAANLDVRDLLSFRPLP
;
A
#
# COMPACT_ATOMS: atom_id res chain seq x y z
N MET A 1 -10.92 7.09 28.78
CA MET A 1 -10.15 5.95 28.24
C MET A 1 -10.04 6.15 26.74
N LEU A 2 -8.83 6.17 26.18
CA LEU A 2 -8.62 6.43 24.75
C LEU A 2 -8.11 5.17 24.04
N VAL A 3 -8.74 4.84 22.91
CA VAL A 3 -8.22 3.87 21.92
C VAL A 3 -7.80 4.67 20.70
N THR A 4 -6.57 4.48 20.25
CA THR A 4 -6.02 5.20 19.09
C THR A 4 -5.90 4.28 17.88
N VAL A 5 -5.95 4.87 16.69
CA VAL A 5 -5.78 4.19 15.41
C VAL A 5 -4.64 4.87 14.64
N GLY A 6 -3.80 4.10 13.96
CA GLY A 6 -2.73 4.64 13.11
C GLY A 6 -1.38 4.68 13.82
N SER A 7 -0.66 5.80 13.79
CA SER A 7 0.64 5.89 14.47
C SER A 7 0.48 5.85 15.99
N PRO A 8 1.33 5.11 16.73
CA PRO A 8 1.28 5.07 18.18
C PRO A 8 1.47 6.46 18.80
N ILE A 9 0.57 6.83 19.72
CA ILE A 9 0.69 8.06 20.51
C ILE A 9 1.17 7.67 21.91
N ASN A 10 2.35 8.18 22.30
CA ASN A 10 2.89 8.00 23.64
C ASN A 10 2.18 8.92 24.63
N ASN A 11 0.98 8.54 25.05
CA ASN A 11 0.17 9.29 26.03
C ASN A 11 -0.38 8.35 27.11
N PRO A 12 -0.20 8.67 28.41
CA PRO A 12 -0.72 7.86 29.52
C PRO A 12 -2.24 7.64 29.54
N ALA A 13 -3.03 8.39 28.77
CA ALA A 13 -4.48 8.19 28.62
C ALA A 13 -4.85 7.09 27.60
N VAL A 14 -3.89 6.67 26.76
CA VAL A 14 -4.07 5.59 25.78
C VAL A 14 -4.09 4.25 26.51
N ARG A 15 -5.13 3.47 26.25
CA ARG A 15 -5.38 2.14 26.87
C ARG A 15 -5.57 1.03 25.83
N GLY A 16 -5.55 1.39 24.55
CA GLY A 16 -5.63 0.48 23.43
C GLY A 16 -5.11 1.16 22.16
N HIS A 17 -4.57 0.37 21.24
CA HIS A 17 -4.07 0.83 19.96
C HIS A 17 -4.37 -0.18 18.86
N VAL A 18 -4.85 0.31 17.73
CA VAL A 18 -5.07 -0.48 16.52
C VAL A 18 -4.23 0.11 15.40
N GLU A 19 -3.41 -0.72 14.78
CA GLU A 19 -2.57 -0.30 13.67
C GLU A 19 -2.68 -1.28 12.50
N VAL A 20 -2.43 -0.78 11.30
CA VAL A 20 -2.33 -1.61 10.10
C VAL A 20 -0.94 -2.23 10.08
N ALA A 21 -0.85 -3.52 9.74
CA ALA A 21 0.43 -4.23 9.66
C ALA A 21 1.25 -3.81 8.42
N LEU A 22 1.65 -2.54 8.31
CA LEU A 22 2.39 -2.00 7.16
C LEU A 22 3.72 -2.72 6.87
N PRO A 23 4.54 -3.11 7.88
CA PRO A 23 5.73 -3.91 7.61
C PRO A 23 5.41 -5.25 6.94
N GLN A 24 4.36 -5.94 7.37
CA GLN A 24 3.89 -7.17 6.72
C GLN A 24 3.37 -6.90 5.31
N ALA A 25 2.66 -5.79 5.10
CA ALA A 25 2.17 -5.38 3.78
C ALA A 25 3.32 -5.16 2.80
N ALA A 26 4.42 -4.54 3.25
CA ALA A 26 5.66 -4.38 2.49
C ALA A 26 6.29 -5.72 2.10
N GLU A 27 6.34 -6.70 3.01
CA GLU A 27 6.83 -8.05 2.71
C GLU A 27 5.97 -8.73 1.65
N ILE A 28 4.64 -8.72 1.83
CA ILE A 28 3.69 -9.28 0.88
C ILE A 28 3.91 -8.66 -0.50
N LEU A 29 4.03 -7.33 -0.58
CA LEU A 29 4.26 -6.67 -1.85
C LEU A 29 5.59 -7.11 -2.47
N ALA A 30 6.69 -7.04 -1.72
CA ALA A 30 8.03 -7.40 -2.17
C ALA A 30 8.12 -8.84 -2.70
N GLN A 31 7.47 -9.81 -2.03
CA GLN A 31 7.39 -11.21 -2.46
C GLN A 31 6.72 -11.37 -3.82
N ASN A 32 5.74 -10.51 -4.12
CA ASN A 32 4.87 -10.66 -5.29
C ASN A 32 5.22 -9.74 -6.47
N LEU A 33 6.15 -8.78 -6.31
CA LEU A 33 6.51 -7.79 -7.35
C LEU A 33 6.78 -8.40 -8.73
N ARG A 34 7.51 -9.52 -8.79
CA ARG A 34 7.81 -10.17 -10.06
C ARG A 34 6.56 -10.77 -10.70
N SER A 35 5.69 -11.36 -9.90
CA SER A 35 4.50 -12.08 -10.39
C SER A 35 3.42 -11.13 -10.92
N VAL A 36 3.37 -9.90 -10.42
CA VAL A 36 2.35 -8.91 -10.80
C VAL A 36 2.72 -8.14 -12.07
N LEU A 37 3.99 -8.18 -12.48
CA LEU A 37 4.45 -7.53 -13.70
C LEU A 37 3.96 -8.29 -14.95
N PRO A 38 3.34 -7.61 -15.93
CA PRO A 38 2.96 -8.23 -17.20
C PRO A 38 4.19 -8.81 -17.90
N PRO A 39 4.08 -9.89 -18.68
CA PRO A 39 5.19 -10.40 -19.47
C PRO A 39 5.78 -9.32 -20.37
N ALA A 40 7.09 -9.12 -20.30
CA ALA A 40 7.81 -8.20 -21.20
C ALA A 40 8.61 -9.01 -22.22
N VAL A 41 8.60 -8.58 -23.49
CA VAL A 41 9.42 -9.15 -24.55
C VAL A 41 10.49 -8.16 -25.01
N ASN A 42 11.66 -8.66 -25.44
CA ASN A 42 12.71 -7.84 -26.03
C ASN A 42 12.45 -7.61 -27.53
N ALA A 43 13.33 -6.86 -28.20
CA ALA A 43 13.23 -6.57 -29.64
C ALA A 43 13.22 -7.82 -30.54
N PHE A 44 13.62 -8.97 -30.01
CA PHE A 44 13.69 -10.26 -30.72
C PHE A 44 12.54 -11.20 -30.34
N GLY A 45 11.54 -10.73 -29.57
CA GLY A 45 10.38 -11.52 -29.15
C GLY A 45 10.64 -12.48 -27.98
N HIS A 46 11.82 -12.44 -27.35
CA HIS A 46 12.11 -13.27 -26.17
C HIS A 46 11.63 -12.60 -24.89
N VAL A 47 11.13 -13.40 -23.95
CA VAL A 47 10.73 -12.93 -22.62
C VAL A 47 11.93 -12.32 -21.89
N ARG A 48 11.80 -11.06 -21.48
CA ARG A 48 12.78 -10.36 -20.64
C ARG A 48 12.66 -10.85 -19.22
N GLN A 49 13.74 -11.43 -18.69
CA GLN A 49 13.79 -11.87 -17.30
C GLN A 49 14.09 -10.73 -16.34
N GLU A 50 14.98 -9.81 -16.73
CA GLU A 50 15.30 -8.62 -15.94
C GLU A 50 14.24 -7.55 -16.12
N ARG A 51 13.65 -7.17 -14.99
CA ARG A 51 12.63 -6.12 -14.88
C ARG A 51 13.12 -5.02 -13.97
N SER A 52 12.58 -3.82 -14.13
CA SER A 52 13.06 -2.64 -13.39
C SER A 52 11.98 -2.02 -12.52
N TYR A 53 12.38 -1.47 -11.38
CA TYR A 53 11.49 -0.68 -10.53
C TYR A 53 12.19 0.52 -9.89
N ALA A 54 11.39 1.51 -9.49
CA ALA A 54 11.81 2.62 -8.64
C ALA A 54 11.04 2.56 -7.32
N LEU A 55 11.74 2.67 -6.20
CA LEU A 55 11.19 2.60 -4.85
C LEU A 55 11.03 4.00 -4.26
N PHE A 56 9.86 4.27 -3.67
CA PHE A 56 9.56 5.49 -2.92
C PHE A 56 9.08 5.11 -1.53
N HIS A 57 9.67 5.71 -0.51
CA HIS A 57 9.43 5.35 0.89
C HIS A 57 9.59 6.56 1.81
N ALA A 58 9.04 6.47 3.02
CA ALA A 58 9.09 7.53 4.03
C ALA A 58 9.98 7.13 5.23
N ASP A 59 11.08 6.42 4.97
CA ASP A 59 12.00 5.98 6.03
C ASP A 59 12.47 7.16 6.89
N GLY A 60 12.47 6.99 8.21
CA GLY A 60 12.81 8.04 9.17
C GLY A 60 11.66 9.00 9.51
N ARG A 61 10.47 8.85 8.93
CA ARG A 61 9.26 9.59 9.38
C ARG A 61 8.84 9.16 10.78
N ASP A 62 8.75 7.85 10.98
CA ASP A 62 8.38 7.20 12.22
C ASP A 62 8.90 5.74 12.20
N GLN A 63 8.82 5.04 13.34
CA GLN A 63 9.32 3.66 13.44
C GLN A 63 8.60 2.70 12.46
N SER A 64 7.30 2.89 12.23
CA SER A 64 6.52 2.03 11.34
C SER A 64 6.98 2.19 9.89
N ALA A 65 7.22 3.42 9.44
CA ALA A 65 7.74 3.70 8.11
C ALA A 65 9.17 3.13 7.92
N SER A 66 10.03 3.24 8.92
CA SER A 66 11.37 2.64 8.91
C SER A 66 11.31 1.11 8.85
N ASP A 67 10.49 0.48 9.70
CA ASP A 67 10.31 -0.98 9.69
C ASP A 67 9.72 -1.46 8.37
N THR A 68 8.77 -0.72 7.79
CA THR A 68 8.15 -1.01 6.49
C THR A 68 9.18 -1.01 5.37
N TYR A 69 10.04 0.01 5.33
CA TYR A 69 11.14 0.07 4.39
C TYR A 69 12.15 -1.07 4.59
N ALA A 70 12.58 -1.32 5.83
CA ALA A 70 13.54 -2.37 6.14
C ALA A 70 13.03 -3.76 5.74
N ARG A 71 11.76 -4.07 6.04
CA ARG A 71 11.13 -5.34 5.67
C ARG A 71 11.01 -5.49 4.15
N PHE A 72 10.56 -4.46 3.43
CA PHE A 72 10.53 -4.47 1.98
C PHE A 72 11.91 -4.80 1.38
N LEU A 73 12.96 -4.12 1.85
CA LEU A 73 14.32 -4.34 1.36
C LEU A 73 14.87 -5.73 1.66
N ALA A 74 14.65 -6.22 2.87
CA ALA A 74 15.09 -7.57 3.24
C ALA A 74 14.49 -8.61 2.30
N THR A 75 13.21 -8.46 1.95
CA THR A 75 12.47 -9.40 1.11
C THR A 75 12.77 -9.25 -0.38
N VAL A 76 12.86 -8.03 -0.92
CA VAL A 76 13.06 -7.83 -2.36
C VAL A 76 14.47 -8.25 -2.81
N ARG A 77 15.45 -8.25 -1.90
CA ARG A 77 16.83 -8.68 -2.19
C ARG A 77 16.92 -10.13 -2.67
N ASP A 78 15.96 -10.97 -2.30
CA ASP A 78 15.90 -12.37 -2.73
C ASP A 78 15.38 -12.52 -4.17
N ASN A 79 15.03 -11.43 -4.84
CA ASN A 79 14.60 -11.40 -6.23
C ASN A 79 15.68 -10.81 -7.16
N PRO A 80 16.67 -11.62 -7.63
CA PRO A 80 17.78 -11.12 -8.45
C PRO A 80 17.36 -10.57 -9.83
N ASN A 81 16.13 -10.88 -10.27
CA ASN A 81 15.59 -10.48 -11.56
C ASN A 81 14.88 -9.10 -11.53
N LEU A 82 14.90 -8.40 -10.39
CA LEU A 82 14.32 -7.07 -10.24
C LEU A 82 15.44 -6.03 -9.97
N ALA A 83 15.77 -5.28 -11.01
CA ALA A 83 16.73 -4.18 -10.92
C ALA A 83 16.06 -2.93 -10.32
N ARG A 84 16.58 -2.47 -9.17
CA ARG A 84 16.16 -1.20 -8.58
C ARG A 84 16.90 -0.05 -9.24
N LEU A 85 16.19 0.79 -9.98
CA LEU A 85 16.74 1.97 -10.68
C LEU A 85 16.84 3.19 -9.79
N ALA A 86 15.93 3.33 -8.83
CA ALA A 86 15.91 4.43 -7.88
C ALA A 86 15.43 3.96 -6.50
N ASP A 87 15.94 4.60 -5.48
CA ASP A 87 15.58 4.42 -4.07
C ASP A 87 15.43 5.83 -3.47
N VAL A 88 14.18 6.26 -3.28
CA VAL A 88 13.85 7.66 -3.01
C VAL A 88 13.12 7.78 -1.69
N ASN A 89 13.77 8.42 -0.72
CA ASN A 89 13.15 8.81 0.53
C ASN A 89 12.32 10.09 0.32
N THR A 90 10.99 9.97 0.33
CA THR A 90 10.06 11.07 0.14
C THR A 90 9.90 11.94 1.38
N TRP A 91 10.18 11.41 2.57
CA TRP A 91 10.09 12.15 3.83
C TRP A 91 11.29 13.09 4.03
N ALA A 92 12.47 12.65 3.60
CA ALA A 92 13.70 13.46 3.66
C ALA A 92 13.76 14.55 2.56
N SER A 93 12.70 14.72 1.77
CA SER A 93 12.65 15.71 0.69
C SER A 93 11.64 16.81 0.97
N ASP A 94 12.01 18.05 0.69
CA ASP A 94 11.08 19.20 0.74
C ASP A 94 10.06 19.20 -0.42
N ARG A 95 10.12 18.21 -1.31
CA ARG A 95 9.27 18.11 -2.50
C ARG A 95 8.18 17.07 -2.30
N SER A 96 7.03 17.29 -2.93
CA SER A 96 5.95 16.29 -2.88
C SER A 96 6.37 14.98 -3.54
N ALA A 97 5.88 13.87 -3.00
CA ALA A 97 6.15 12.54 -3.53
C ALA A 97 5.69 12.40 -5.00
N GLN A 98 4.57 13.02 -5.39
CA GLN A 98 4.14 13.05 -6.79
C GLN A 98 5.17 13.69 -7.73
N ARG A 99 5.80 14.79 -7.29
CA ARG A 99 6.86 15.46 -8.07
C ARG A 99 8.11 14.59 -8.18
N LEU A 100 8.50 13.95 -7.08
CA LEU A 100 9.64 13.02 -7.07
C LEU A 100 9.42 11.83 -8.02
N ILE A 101 8.18 11.30 -8.07
CA ILE A 101 7.83 10.22 -9.01
C ILE A 101 7.96 10.70 -10.46
N ALA A 102 7.42 11.88 -10.79
CA ALA A 102 7.50 12.44 -12.14
C ALA A 102 8.96 12.65 -12.59
N GLU A 103 9.80 13.28 -11.76
CA GLU A 103 11.21 13.51 -12.06
C GLU A 103 12.01 12.19 -12.19
N THR A 104 11.65 11.18 -11.39
CA THR A 104 12.27 9.85 -11.49
C THR A 104 11.90 9.16 -12.79
N LEU A 105 10.66 9.30 -13.26
CA LEU A 105 10.22 8.75 -14.55
C LEU A 105 10.87 9.48 -15.74
N GLU A 106 11.14 10.78 -15.63
CA GLU A 106 11.92 11.52 -16.63
C GLU A 106 13.36 11.01 -16.71
N ARG A 107 14.00 10.76 -15.56
CA ARG A 107 15.38 10.27 -15.49
C ARG A 107 15.51 8.80 -15.85
N PHE A 108 14.55 7.98 -15.45
CA PHE A 108 14.53 6.54 -15.61
C PHE A 108 13.26 6.11 -16.36
N SER A 109 13.15 6.56 -17.61
CA SER A 109 11.99 6.25 -18.47
C SER A 109 11.81 4.74 -18.74
N THR A 110 12.82 3.93 -18.45
CA THR A 110 12.80 2.46 -18.52
C THR A 110 12.28 1.79 -17.25
N ALA A 111 11.94 2.53 -16.18
CA ALA A 111 11.37 1.97 -14.95
C ALA A 111 9.99 1.38 -15.22
N GLU A 112 9.82 0.06 -15.20
CA GLU A 112 8.53 -0.56 -15.51
C GLU A 112 7.53 -0.42 -14.35
N LEU A 113 8.04 -0.40 -13.11
CA LEU A 113 7.23 -0.36 -11.91
C LEU A 113 7.65 0.75 -10.95
N ILE A 114 6.68 1.54 -10.51
CA ILE A 114 6.81 2.47 -9.39
C ILE A 114 6.26 1.79 -8.14
N VAL A 115 7.14 1.51 -7.18
CA VAL A 115 6.76 0.94 -5.89
C VAL A 115 6.73 2.06 -4.86
N THR A 116 5.60 2.22 -4.17
CA THR A 116 5.42 3.22 -3.12
C THR A 116 5.07 2.54 -1.80
N LEU A 117 5.84 2.79 -0.75
CA LEU A 117 5.55 2.30 0.61
C LEU A 117 4.64 3.26 1.40
N ASP A 118 4.22 4.35 0.77
CA ASP A 118 3.18 5.27 1.24
C ASP A 118 2.18 5.49 0.08
N PRO A 119 0.86 5.29 0.31
CA PRO A 119 -0.15 5.45 -0.72
C PRO A 119 -0.57 6.90 -0.99
N GLU A 120 -0.14 7.87 -0.18
CA GLU A 120 -0.46 9.30 -0.32
C GLU A 120 -0.38 9.83 -1.76
N PRO A 121 0.68 9.52 -2.55
CA PRO A 121 0.83 10.10 -3.89
C PRO A 121 -0.32 9.75 -4.84
N TRP A 122 -1.00 8.63 -4.58
CA TRP A 122 -2.09 8.10 -5.41
C TRP A 122 -3.48 8.46 -4.88
N LEU A 123 -3.59 8.70 -3.57
CA LEU A 123 -4.86 8.95 -2.87
C LEU A 123 -5.24 10.43 -2.75
N SER A 124 -4.32 11.34 -3.13
CA SER A 124 -4.57 12.78 -3.17
C SER A 124 -5.88 13.13 -3.89
N LEU A 125 -6.61 14.12 -3.36
CA LEU A 125 -7.92 14.57 -3.90
C LEU A 125 -7.85 15.06 -5.35
N GLN A 126 -6.68 15.50 -5.80
CA GLN A 126 -6.38 15.82 -7.20
C GLN A 126 -5.17 15.00 -7.63
N PRO A 127 -5.33 13.72 -8.00
CA PRO A 127 -4.20 12.90 -8.42
C PRO A 127 -3.77 13.39 -9.81
N ARG A 128 -2.87 14.37 -9.85
CA ARG A 128 -2.25 14.89 -11.09
C ARG A 128 -1.27 13.90 -11.70
N LEU A 129 -0.81 12.94 -10.90
CA LEU A 129 0.14 11.92 -11.32
C LEU A 129 -0.58 10.87 -12.20
N ARG A 130 -0.34 10.97 -13.50
CA ARG A 130 -0.65 9.93 -14.50
C ARG A 130 0.65 9.29 -14.94
N LEU A 131 0.67 7.96 -14.92
CA LEU A 131 1.82 7.24 -15.42
C LEU A 131 1.78 7.17 -16.95
N PRO A 132 2.94 7.25 -17.63
CA PRO A 132 2.99 6.92 -19.04
C PRO A 132 2.53 5.46 -19.27
N PRO A 133 1.99 5.11 -20.45
CA PRO A 133 1.34 3.81 -20.68
C PRO A 133 2.20 2.56 -20.44
N ARG A 134 3.53 2.72 -20.38
CA ARG A 134 4.48 1.62 -20.16
C ARG A 134 4.86 1.43 -18.69
N ASN A 135 4.46 2.36 -17.83
CA ASN A 135 4.81 2.38 -16.42
C ASN A 135 3.59 1.98 -15.61
N HIS A 136 3.82 1.20 -14.58
CA HIS A 136 2.79 0.74 -13.67
C HIS A 136 3.16 1.14 -12.24
N PHE A 137 2.22 1.02 -11.30
CA PHE A 137 2.55 1.15 -9.88
C PHE A 137 2.05 0.01 -9.01
N ALA A 138 2.70 -0.09 -7.85
CA ALA A 138 2.25 -0.86 -6.71
C ALA A 138 2.36 -0.03 -5.43
N THR A 139 1.41 -0.20 -4.50
CA THR A 139 1.37 0.62 -3.27
C THR A 139 0.78 -0.11 -2.07
N LEU A 140 1.07 0.42 -0.87
CA LEU A 140 0.55 -0.06 0.41
C LEU A 140 -0.78 0.61 0.77
N SER A 141 -1.78 0.43 -0.09
CA SER A 141 -3.19 0.67 0.22
C SER A 141 -4.06 -0.09 -0.78
N ALA A 142 -5.18 -0.61 -0.31
CA ALA A 142 -6.23 -1.21 -1.14
C ALA A 142 -7.54 -0.41 -1.09
N ALA A 143 -7.45 0.90 -0.81
CA ALA A 143 -8.63 1.76 -0.69
C ALA A 143 -9.44 1.83 -2.00
N PRO A 144 -10.78 1.97 -1.94
CA PRO A 144 -11.67 1.98 -3.11
C PRO A 144 -11.27 2.95 -4.23
N ARG A 145 -10.67 4.09 -3.87
CA ARG A 145 -10.18 5.10 -4.83
C ARG A 145 -9.11 4.57 -5.79
N LEU A 146 -8.40 3.50 -5.43
CA LEU A 146 -7.35 2.90 -6.24
C LEU A 146 -7.85 1.77 -7.15
N TRP A 147 -9.05 1.23 -6.90
CA TRP A 147 -9.61 0.12 -7.67
C TRP A 147 -9.75 0.42 -9.16
N PRO A 148 -10.21 1.61 -9.61
CA PRO A 148 -10.25 1.93 -11.04
C PRO A 148 -8.87 1.91 -11.71
N ARG A 149 -7.80 2.22 -10.97
CA ARG A 149 -6.43 2.14 -11.49
C ARG A 149 -5.94 0.69 -11.61
N LEU A 150 -6.44 -0.21 -10.76
CA LEU A 150 -6.20 -1.64 -10.85
C LEU A 150 -6.97 -2.26 -12.03
N GLU A 151 -8.23 -1.85 -12.23
CA GLU A 151 -9.05 -2.28 -13.37
C GLU A 151 -8.44 -1.86 -14.72
N SER A 152 -7.93 -0.62 -14.81
CA SER A 152 -7.29 -0.09 -16.01
C SER A 152 -5.91 -0.70 -16.28
N GLY A 153 -5.27 -1.30 -15.26
CA GLY A 153 -3.92 -1.84 -15.33
C GLY A 153 -2.82 -0.81 -15.08
N GLU A 154 -3.15 0.44 -14.71
CA GLU A 154 -2.16 1.42 -14.25
C GLU A 154 -1.54 0.98 -12.91
N ALA A 155 -2.36 0.48 -11.99
CA ALA A 155 -1.93 -0.26 -10.80
C ALA A 155 -1.84 -1.76 -11.13
N LEU A 156 -0.82 -2.44 -10.62
CA LEU A 156 -0.69 -3.91 -10.74
C LEU A 156 -0.93 -4.62 -9.41
N ALA A 157 -0.61 -3.96 -8.30
CA ALA A 157 -0.73 -4.52 -6.98
C ALA A 157 -1.06 -3.44 -5.95
N LEU A 158 -2.06 -3.72 -5.14
CA LEU A 158 -2.47 -2.92 -4.00
C LEU A 158 -2.36 -3.81 -2.77
N VAL A 159 -1.69 -3.38 -1.71
CA VAL A 159 -1.62 -4.18 -0.46
C VAL A 159 -2.22 -3.38 0.67
N GLY A 160 -3.31 -3.86 1.24
CA GLY A 160 -4.02 -3.13 2.30
C GLY A 160 -5.00 -3.99 3.08
N PRO A 161 -5.50 -3.47 4.21
CA PRO A 161 -6.46 -4.16 5.03
C PRO A 161 -7.88 -4.02 4.46
N LEU A 162 -8.82 -4.74 5.06
CA LEU A 162 -10.25 -4.41 4.97
C LEU A 162 -10.51 -3.26 5.95
N ASP A 163 -10.56 -2.00 5.50
CA ASP A 163 -10.56 -0.83 6.39
C ASP A 163 -11.68 -0.85 7.45
N GLY A 164 -12.84 -1.47 7.14
CA GLY A 164 -13.92 -1.68 8.11
C GLY A 164 -13.51 -2.47 9.36
N GLN A 165 -12.51 -3.36 9.25
CA GLN A 165 -11.93 -4.09 10.39
C GLN A 165 -11.22 -3.16 11.36
N ILE A 166 -10.65 -2.04 10.90
CA ILE A 166 -9.94 -1.08 11.77
C ILE A 166 -10.92 -0.52 12.82
N GLY A 167 -12.09 -0.06 12.37
CA GLY A 167 -13.13 0.47 13.24
C GLY A 167 -13.70 -0.59 14.18
N TYR A 168 -14.03 -1.76 13.65
CA TYR A 168 -14.54 -2.88 14.44
C TYR A 168 -13.56 -3.31 15.55
N THR A 169 -12.27 -3.49 15.21
CA THR A 169 -11.24 -3.86 16.19
C THR A 169 -11.00 -2.75 17.20
N ALA A 170 -11.07 -1.48 16.82
CA ALA A 170 -10.98 -0.37 17.77
C ALA A 170 -12.12 -0.40 18.80
N MET A 171 -13.35 -0.70 18.36
CA MET A 171 -14.49 -0.90 19.25
C MET A 171 -14.33 -2.14 20.13
N GLU A 172 -13.86 -3.26 19.58
CA GLU A 172 -13.58 -4.49 20.34
C GLU A 172 -12.59 -4.24 21.48
N VAL A 173 -11.47 -3.56 21.19
CA VAL A 173 -10.47 -3.18 22.19
C VAL A 173 -11.08 -2.26 23.25
N ALA A 174 -11.92 -1.31 22.86
CA ALA A 174 -12.61 -0.44 23.80
C ALA A 174 -13.55 -1.24 24.73
N ALA A 175 -14.35 -2.15 24.17
CA ALA A 175 -15.29 -2.97 24.94
C ALA A 175 -14.58 -3.90 25.93
N GLN A 176 -13.51 -4.58 25.50
CA GLN A 176 -12.70 -5.46 26.36
C GLN A 176 -12.12 -4.70 27.57
N ARG A 177 -11.73 -3.44 27.38
CA ARG A 177 -11.22 -2.59 28.46
C ARG A 177 -12.32 -2.13 29.43
N LEU A 178 -13.51 -1.81 28.91
CA LEU A 178 -14.67 -1.48 29.75
C LEU A 178 -15.11 -2.68 30.59
N MET A 179 -15.05 -3.88 30.02
CA MET A 179 -15.42 -5.14 30.68
C MET A 179 -14.33 -5.70 31.59
N LEU A 180 -13.20 -4.99 31.75
CA LEU A 180 -12.04 -5.42 32.55
C LEU A 180 -11.56 -6.84 32.21
N VAL A 181 -11.61 -7.21 30.92
CA VAL A 181 -11.15 -8.53 30.46
C VAL A 181 -9.67 -8.72 30.81
N PRO A 182 -9.32 -9.73 31.63
CA PRO A 182 -7.93 -10.03 31.97
C PRO A 182 -7.12 -10.32 30.71
N ASP A 183 -5.86 -9.87 30.69
CA ASP A 183 -4.88 -10.15 29.62
C ASP A 183 -5.30 -9.71 28.20
N ALA A 184 -6.35 -8.91 28.05
CA ALA A 184 -6.73 -8.37 26.76
C ALA A 184 -5.56 -7.58 26.15
N PRO A 185 -5.18 -7.85 24.88
CA PRO A 185 -4.05 -7.18 24.24
C PRO A 185 -4.27 -5.66 24.17
N THR A 186 -3.23 -4.88 24.45
CA THR A 186 -3.28 -3.41 24.35
C THR A 186 -3.03 -2.93 22.92
N ARG A 187 -2.41 -3.77 22.09
CA ARG A 187 -2.13 -3.49 20.67
C ARG A 187 -2.72 -4.57 19.79
N ARG A 188 -3.36 -4.17 18.71
CA ARG A 188 -3.92 -5.05 17.69
C ARG A 188 -3.45 -4.62 16.31
N TYR A 189 -3.09 -5.60 15.50
CA TYR A 189 -2.65 -5.39 14.12
C TYR A 189 -3.76 -5.86 13.18
N ILE A 190 -4.14 -5.01 12.22
CA ILE A 190 -5.04 -5.39 11.14
C ILE A 190 -4.19 -5.97 10.01
N PRO A 191 -4.44 -7.22 9.59
CA PRO A 191 -3.69 -7.85 8.52
C PRO A 191 -3.97 -7.18 7.18
N CYS A 192 -2.98 -7.19 6.30
CA CYS A 192 -3.11 -6.71 4.93
C CYS A 192 -3.18 -7.88 3.95
N GLU A 193 -3.83 -7.65 2.82
CA GLU A 193 -3.96 -8.62 1.74
C GLU A 193 -3.44 -8.03 0.43
N LEU A 194 -2.86 -8.88 -0.42
CA LEU A 194 -2.52 -8.52 -1.79
C LEU A 194 -3.78 -8.50 -2.65
N VAL A 195 -4.05 -7.36 -3.25
CA VAL A 195 -5.14 -7.13 -4.18
C VAL A 195 -4.56 -6.86 -5.57
N THR A 196 -4.98 -7.67 -6.52
CA THR A 196 -4.66 -7.60 -7.95
C THR A 196 -5.97 -7.55 -8.73
N LYS A 197 -5.90 -7.27 -10.03
CA LYS A 197 -7.11 -7.30 -10.87
C LYS A 197 -7.85 -8.64 -10.80
N ALA A 198 -7.14 -9.75 -10.58
CA ALA A 198 -7.72 -11.09 -10.55
C ALA A 198 -8.60 -11.37 -9.33
N ASN A 199 -8.34 -10.73 -8.19
CA ASN A 199 -9.08 -10.95 -6.94
C ASN A 199 -9.83 -9.71 -6.44
N LEU A 200 -9.85 -8.62 -7.22
CA LEU A 200 -10.48 -7.36 -6.85
C LEU A 200 -11.97 -7.53 -6.50
N ASP A 201 -12.73 -8.28 -7.30
CA ASP A 201 -14.17 -8.47 -7.06
C ASP A 201 -14.45 -9.17 -5.73
N ASP A 202 -13.62 -10.14 -5.37
CA ASP A 202 -13.73 -10.83 -4.09
C ASP A 202 -13.35 -9.92 -2.92
N PHE A 203 -12.23 -9.22 -3.05
CA PHE A 203 -11.77 -8.26 -2.06
C PHE A 203 -12.80 -7.15 -1.83
N ALA A 204 -13.39 -6.58 -2.90
CA ALA A 204 -14.37 -5.50 -2.83
C ALA A 204 -15.63 -5.93 -2.07
N ARG A 205 -16.12 -7.17 -2.28
CA ARG A 205 -17.25 -7.72 -1.51
C ARG A 205 -16.92 -7.84 -0.02
N ARG A 206 -15.74 -8.38 0.32
CA ARG A 206 -15.30 -8.53 1.72
C ARG A 206 -15.05 -7.17 2.38
N TYR A 207 -14.50 -6.21 1.64
CA TYR A 207 -14.29 -4.85 2.11
C TYR A 207 -15.63 -4.16 2.42
N ALA A 208 -16.60 -4.25 1.51
CA ALA A 208 -17.95 -3.70 1.72
C ALA A 208 -18.64 -4.34 2.92
N ALA A 209 -18.57 -5.66 3.04
CA ALA A 209 -19.13 -6.40 4.17
C ALA A 209 -18.48 -5.99 5.51
N ALA A 210 -17.15 -5.83 5.55
CA ALA A 210 -16.43 -5.39 6.74
C ALA A 210 -16.80 -3.95 7.15
N ALA A 211 -17.17 -3.10 6.19
CA ALA A 211 -17.61 -1.72 6.43
C ALA A 211 -19.13 -1.59 6.66
N ASN A 212 -19.89 -2.68 6.54
CA ASN A 212 -21.37 -2.66 6.52
C ASN A 212 -21.95 -1.70 5.45
N LEU A 213 -21.35 -1.71 4.26
CA LEU A 213 -21.74 -0.90 3.11
C LEU A 213 -22.18 -1.78 1.93
N ASP A 214 -22.95 -1.23 0.99
CA ASP A 214 -23.13 -1.86 -0.31
C ASP A 214 -21.86 -1.65 -1.15
N VAL A 215 -21.41 -2.69 -1.85
CA VAL A 215 -20.26 -2.60 -2.74
C VAL A 215 -20.47 -1.53 -3.83
N ARG A 216 -21.71 -1.28 -4.25
CA ARG A 216 -22.07 -0.25 -5.23
C ARG A 216 -21.69 1.16 -4.77
N ASP A 217 -21.79 1.43 -3.46
CA ASP A 217 -21.44 2.73 -2.86
C ASP A 217 -19.92 2.95 -2.86
N LEU A 218 -19.13 1.87 -2.92
CA LEU A 218 -17.68 1.94 -3.02
C LEU A 218 -17.20 2.08 -4.47
N LEU A 219 -17.98 1.59 -5.43
CA LEU A 219 -17.69 1.73 -6.86
C LEU A 219 -18.04 3.13 -7.40
N SER A 220 -18.83 3.92 -6.68
CA SER A 220 -19.16 5.30 -7.05
C SER A 220 -18.02 6.31 -6.90
N PHE A 221 -16.86 5.93 -6.35
CA PHE A 221 -15.64 6.77 -6.36
C PHE A 221 -14.98 6.90 -7.74
N ARG A 222 -15.66 6.49 -8.82
CA ARG A 222 -15.27 6.80 -10.20
C ARG A 222 -15.19 8.33 -10.34
N PRO A 223 -14.03 8.91 -10.72
CA PRO A 223 -14.05 10.29 -11.14
C PRO A 223 -15.03 10.39 -12.30
N LEU A 224 -16.01 11.29 -12.17
CA LEU A 224 -16.81 11.70 -13.31
C LEU A 224 -15.85 12.18 -14.42
N PRO A 225 -16.17 11.89 -15.69
CA PRO A 225 -15.32 12.20 -16.84
C PRO A 225 -14.93 13.68 -16.91
#